data_AF-A0A7S4Q4L7-F1
#
_entry.id   AF-A0A7S4Q4L7-F1
#
_cell.length_a   1.000
_cell.length_b   1.000
_cell.length_c   1.000
_cell.angle_alpha   90.00
_cell.angle_beta   90.00
_cell.angle_gamma   90.00
#
_symmetry.space_group_name_H-M   'P 1'
#
loop_
_entity.id
_entity.type
_entity.pdbx_description
1 polymer ?
#
loop_
_entity_poly.entity_id
_entity_poly.type
_entity_poly.pdbx_seq_one_letter_code
_entity_poly.pdbx_strand_id
1 'polypeptide(L)'
;MSVYAKSFIQFGLQRAMARAQARVARAHRGKASVPFACYNKGYSEEAEVDGSRVTFQGTGNSSACSELALALMHLDVECLLEPCSLMGVHMAPMQTYKTFYGLANYFYIANGLHLVGWSEAKKLSPAEIKEATEAFCGKELEEAKASSPAPWKYKKRHCFGGHFMYHVLKNYGFKEGERKVVFARKLDGKSADWTLGAALYETQYMPVVLSSRPTPCECNGTGPASDAVGAWAAGAGPR
;
A
#
# COMPACT_ATOMS: atom_id res chain seq x y z
N MET A 1 20.50 4.19 17.74
CA MET A 1 19.87 3.28 16.76
C MET A 1 19.39 4.13 15.60
N SER A 2 19.93 3.96 14.39
CA SER A 2 19.52 4.72 13.21
C SER A 2 18.46 3.95 12.42
N VAL A 3 17.49 4.67 11.85
CA VAL A 3 16.42 4.10 11.03
C VAL A 3 16.51 4.69 9.62
N TYR A 4 16.47 3.84 8.60
CA TYR A 4 16.30 4.25 7.22
C TYR A 4 14.81 4.22 6.87
N ALA A 5 14.29 5.32 6.32
CA ALA A 5 12.90 5.42 5.89
C ALA A 5 12.81 6.14 4.54
N LYS A 6 12.06 5.56 3.60
CA LYS A 6 11.80 6.14 2.29
C LYS A 6 10.37 5.86 1.85
N SER A 7 9.69 6.89 1.36
CA SER A 7 8.40 6.77 0.67
C SER A 7 8.59 7.04 -0.82
N PHE A 8 8.08 6.14 -1.65
CA PHE A 8 8.07 6.27 -3.11
C PHE A 8 6.69 6.72 -3.57
N ILE A 9 6.50 8.03 -3.74
CA ILE A 9 5.22 8.60 -4.19
C ILE A 9 4.92 8.12 -5.62
N GLN A 10 3.65 7.86 -5.93
CA GLN A 10 3.19 7.22 -7.18
C GLN A 10 3.55 5.72 -7.35
N PHE A 11 4.10 5.06 -6.33
CA PHE A 11 4.35 3.61 -6.31
C PHE A 11 3.29 2.81 -5.54
N GLY A 12 2.27 3.47 -4.98
CA GLY A 12 1.09 2.78 -4.46
C GLY A 12 0.35 2.04 -5.58
N LEU A 13 -0.16 0.84 -5.29
CA LEU A 13 -0.72 -0.10 -6.27
C LEU A 13 -1.65 0.55 -7.32
N GLN A 14 -2.61 1.37 -6.90
CA GLN A 14 -3.55 2.03 -7.82
C GLN A 14 -2.85 3.03 -8.75
N ARG A 15 -1.91 3.82 -8.23
CA ARG A 15 -1.16 4.81 -9.02
C ARG A 15 -0.15 4.14 -9.94
N ALA A 16 0.54 3.10 -9.47
CA ALA A 16 1.42 2.29 -10.31
C ALA A 16 0.65 1.65 -11.48
N MET A 17 -0.54 1.14 -11.22
CA MET A 17 -1.39 0.56 -12.27
C MET A 17 -1.91 1.60 -13.27
N ALA A 18 -2.33 2.78 -12.80
CA ALA A 18 -2.71 3.88 -13.68
C ALA A 18 -1.55 4.33 -14.58
N ARG A 19 -0.31 4.33 -14.06
CA ARG A 19 0.91 4.60 -14.85
C ARG A 19 1.18 3.49 -15.89
N ALA A 20 0.92 2.23 -15.55
CA ALA A 20 0.98 1.12 -16.50
C ALA A 20 -0.03 1.31 -17.65
N GLN A 21 -1.29 1.62 -17.32
CA GLN A 21 -2.33 1.91 -18.31
C GLN A 21 -1.94 3.09 -19.20
N ALA A 22 -1.44 4.18 -18.60
CA ALA A 22 -0.99 5.34 -19.34
C ALA A 22 0.16 5.02 -20.32
N ARG A 23 1.15 4.21 -19.89
CA ARG A 23 2.24 3.76 -20.74
C ARG A 23 1.73 2.95 -21.94
N VAL A 24 0.81 2.01 -21.71
CA VAL A 24 0.24 1.17 -22.77
C VAL A 24 -0.62 1.98 -23.74
N ALA A 25 -1.45 2.90 -23.25
CA ALA A 25 -2.28 3.77 -24.07
C ALA A 25 -1.43 4.70 -24.95
N ARG A 26 -0.35 5.28 -24.39
CA ARG A 26 0.61 6.11 -25.17
C ARG A 26 1.30 5.32 -26.27
N ALA A 27 1.65 4.06 -26.02
CA ALA A 27 2.22 3.17 -27.04
C ALA A 27 1.22 2.80 -28.15
N HIS A 28 -0.08 2.93 -27.89
CA HIS A 28 -1.17 2.64 -28.84
C HIS A 28 -1.99 3.89 -29.17
N ARG A 29 -1.31 5.04 -29.29
CA ARG A 29 -1.96 6.33 -29.50
C ARG A 29 -2.93 6.29 -30.69
N GLY A 30 -4.15 6.79 -30.48
CA GLY A 30 -5.21 6.81 -31.50
C GLY A 30 -6.09 5.56 -31.56
N LYS A 31 -5.80 4.50 -30.78
CA LYS A 31 -6.70 3.34 -30.66
C LYS A 31 -7.65 3.53 -29.49
N ALA A 32 -8.96 3.38 -29.74
CA ALA A 32 -9.99 3.40 -28.71
C ALA A 32 -9.91 2.17 -27.77
N SER A 33 -9.37 1.05 -28.27
CA SER A 33 -9.24 -0.18 -27.51
C SER A 33 -7.83 -0.75 -27.64
N VAL A 34 -7.23 -1.10 -26.50
CA VAL A 34 -5.82 -1.52 -26.41
C VAL A 34 -5.67 -2.80 -25.57
N PRO A 35 -4.77 -3.72 -25.95
CA PRO A 35 -4.49 -4.90 -25.13
C PRO A 35 -3.75 -4.50 -23.85
N PHE A 36 -4.12 -5.09 -22.72
CA PHE A 36 -3.51 -4.85 -21.42
C PHE A 36 -3.15 -6.19 -20.76
N ALA A 37 -1.85 -6.48 -20.74
CA ALA A 37 -1.30 -7.76 -20.27
C ALA A 37 -1.64 -8.10 -18.82
N CYS A 38 -1.80 -7.08 -17.98
CA CYS A 38 -2.00 -7.26 -16.54
C CYS A 38 -3.45 -7.47 -16.11
N TYR A 39 -4.39 -7.49 -17.06
CA TYR A 39 -5.77 -7.92 -16.82
C TYR A 39 -5.95 -9.36 -17.28
N ASN A 40 -6.74 -10.10 -16.50
CA ASN A 40 -7.19 -11.45 -16.86
C ASN A 40 -7.97 -11.43 -18.17
N LYS A 41 -7.86 -12.53 -18.92
CA LYS A 41 -8.55 -12.67 -20.20
C LYS A 41 -10.07 -12.61 -20.01
N GLY A 42 -10.76 -11.97 -20.95
CA GLY A 42 -12.19 -11.69 -20.88
C GLY A 42 -12.58 -10.49 -20.02
N TYR A 43 -11.64 -9.86 -19.29
CA TYR A 43 -11.91 -8.60 -18.59
C TYR A 43 -11.64 -7.41 -19.50
N SER A 44 -12.51 -6.40 -19.44
CA SER A 44 -12.24 -5.08 -20.01
C SER A 44 -12.64 -3.97 -19.03
N GLU A 45 -11.94 -2.86 -19.11
CA GLU A 45 -12.25 -1.67 -18.33
C GLU A 45 -11.90 -0.42 -19.14
N GLU A 46 -12.79 0.56 -19.11
CA GLU A 46 -12.51 1.88 -19.63
C GLU A 46 -11.83 2.73 -18.58
N ALA A 47 -10.78 3.45 -18.99
CA ALA A 47 -10.17 4.48 -18.16
C ALA A 47 -9.86 5.70 -19.01
N GLU A 48 -9.87 6.86 -18.36
CA GLU A 48 -9.44 8.11 -18.96
C GLU A 48 -7.91 8.24 -18.83
N VAL A 49 -7.23 8.40 -19.96
CA VAL A 49 -5.78 8.59 -20.03
C VAL A 49 -5.49 9.80 -20.90
N ASP A 50 -4.77 10.78 -20.35
CA ASP A 50 -4.37 12.00 -21.05
C ASP A 50 -5.56 12.70 -21.76
N GLY A 51 -6.73 12.71 -21.12
CA GLY A 51 -7.97 13.32 -21.63
C GLY A 51 -8.74 12.50 -22.68
N SER A 52 -8.30 11.27 -22.98
CA SER A 52 -8.97 10.36 -23.91
C SER A 52 -9.51 9.11 -23.19
N ARG A 53 -10.72 8.68 -23.53
CA ARG A 53 -11.27 7.40 -23.07
C ARG A 53 -10.66 6.24 -23.84
N VAL A 54 -10.09 5.28 -23.11
CA VAL A 54 -9.46 4.09 -23.68
C VAL A 54 -10.00 2.84 -23.00
N THR A 55 -10.43 1.86 -23.79
CA THR A 55 -10.84 0.53 -23.32
C THR A 55 -9.62 -0.38 -23.25
N PHE A 56 -9.27 -0.87 -22.06
CA PHE A 56 -8.20 -1.83 -21.85
C PHE A 56 -8.76 -3.25 -21.86
N GLN A 57 -8.29 -4.09 -22.77
CA GLN A 57 -8.72 -5.50 -22.89
C GLN A 57 -7.66 -6.43 -22.28
N GLY A 58 -8.06 -7.24 -21.31
CA GLY A 58 -7.19 -8.18 -20.65
C GLY A 58 -6.74 -9.31 -21.57
N THR A 59 -5.43 -9.52 -21.65
CA THR A 59 -4.84 -10.63 -22.42
C THR A 59 -4.32 -11.76 -21.55
N GLY A 60 -4.20 -11.55 -20.23
CA GLY A 60 -3.64 -12.55 -19.30
C GLY A 60 -2.16 -12.87 -19.54
N ASN A 61 -1.45 -12.10 -20.35
CA ASN A 61 -0.04 -12.36 -20.65
C ASN A 61 0.86 -11.98 -19.45
N SER A 62 1.18 -12.97 -18.64
CA SER A 62 1.97 -12.78 -17.42
C SER A 62 3.36 -12.20 -17.67
N SER A 63 4.08 -12.66 -18.70
CA SER A 63 5.43 -12.18 -19.00
C SER A 63 5.42 -10.70 -19.37
N ALA A 64 4.52 -10.30 -20.28
CA ALA A 64 4.37 -8.91 -20.69
C ALA A 64 3.91 -8.01 -19.52
N CYS A 65 3.09 -8.55 -18.61
CA CYS A 65 2.72 -7.82 -17.40
C CYS A 65 3.92 -7.62 -16.46
N SER A 66 4.75 -8.66 -16.29
CA SER A 66 5.96 -8.59 -15.49
C SER A 66 6.95 -7.55 -16.02
N GLU A 67 7.19 -7.54 -17.33
CA GLU A 67 8.03 -6.55 -18.00
C GLU A 67 7.47 -5.13 -17.84
N LEU A 68 6.16 -4.97 -17.99
CA LEU A 68 5.49 -3.68 -17.76
C LEU A 68 5.65 -3.20 -16.32
N ALA A 69 5.52 -4.09 -15.33
CA ALA A 69 5.71 -3.77 -13.93
C ALA A 69 7.17 -3.38 -13.62
N LEU A 70 8.15 -4.09 -14.20
CA LEU A 70 9.57 -3.77 -14.06
C LEU A 70 9.91 -2.40 -14.67
N ALA A 71 9.38 -2.10 -15.86
CA ALA A 71 9.61 -0.83 -16.54
C ALA A 71 9.08 0.38 -15.75
N LEU A 72 8.16 0.19 -14.81
CA LEU A 72 7.68 1.27 -13.93
C LEU A 72 8.59 1.59 -12.76
N MET A 73 9.64 0.79 -12.54
CA MET A 73 10.60 0.96 -11.44
C MET A 73 11.66 2.03 -11.72
N HIS A 74 11.86 2.41 -13.00
CA HIS A 74 12.86 3.41 -13.44
C HIS A 74 14.25 3.11 -12.88
N LEU A 75 14.73 1.89 -13.14
CA LEU A 75 16.04 1.41 -12.67
C LEU A 75 17.21 1.99 -13.47
N ASP A 76 16.91 2.65 -14.58
CA ASP A 76 17.82 3.34 -15.49
C ASP A 76 18.10 4.80 -15.07
N VAL A 77 17.38 5.32 -14.07
CA VAL A 77 17.63 6.65 -13.53
C VAL A 77 19.00 6.68 -12.82
N GLU A 78 19.75 7.74 -13.07
CA GLU A 78 21.10 7.94 -12.52
C GLU A 78 21.13 7.76 -10.99
N CYS A 79 22.07 6.92 -10.53
CA CYS A 79 22.33 6.68 -9.12
C CYS A 79 23.45 7.59 -8.63
N LEU A 80 23.09 8.63 -7.87
CA LEU A 80 24.07 9.59 -7.33
C LEU A 80 24.84 9.05 -6.12
N LEU A 81 24.29 8.06 -5.42
CA LEU A 81 24.91 7.45 -4.24
C LEU A 81 24.55 5.97 -4.15
N GLU A 82 25.48 5.11 -4.51
CA GLU A 82 25.30 3.67 -4.42
C GLU A 82 25.24 3.17 -2.97
N PRO A 83 24.53 2.06 -2.70
CA PRO A 83 23.64 1.34 -3.63
C PRO A 83 22.28 2.04 -3.79
N CYS A 84 21.68 1.94 -4.98
CA CYS A 84 20.36 2.49 -5.28
C CYS A 84 19.29 1.41 -5.46
N SER A 85 18.04 1.82 -5.31
CA SER A 85 16.84 1.03 -5.60
C SER A 85 16.01 1.73 -6.68
N LEU A 86 14.69 1.79 -6.51
CA LEU A 86 13.77 2.43 -7.45
C LEU A 86 14.13 3.90 -7.70
N MET A 87 13.95 4.38 -8.95
CA MET A 87 14.17 5.79 -9.34
C MET A 87 15.58 6.34 -9.04
N GLY A 88 16.63 5.51 -9.05
CA GLY A 88 18.00 5.96 -8.74
C GLY A 88 18.17 6.45 -7.30
N VAL A 89 17.25 6.11 -6.39
CA VAL A 89 17.31 6.55 -5.00
C VAL A 89 18.22 5.64 -4.19
N HIS A 90 19.19 6.23 -3.48
CA HIS A 90 20.03 5.52 -2.52
C HIS A 90 19.19 4.75 -1.50
N MET A 91 19.50 3.48 -1.31
CA MET A 91 18.90 2.62 -0.30
C MET A 91 19.97 1.65 0.22
N ALA A 92 20.29 1.75 1.51
CA ALA A 92 21.23 0.84 2.15
C ALA A 92 20.79 -0.63 1.97
N PRO A 93 21.75 -1.57 1.80
CA PRO A 93 21.42 -2.98 1.61
C PRO A 93 20.54 -3.51 2.74
N MET A 94 19.49 -4.25 2.36
CA MET A 94 18.61 -4.87 3.35
C MET A 94 19.42 -5.82 4.23
N GLN A 95 19.26 -5.65 5.54
CA GLN A 95 19.87 -6.51 6.54
C GLN A 95 19.13 -7.86 6.60
N THR A 96 19.47 -8.77 5.69
CA THR A 96 18.79 -10.08 5.50
C THR A 96 18.85 -11.02 6.71
N TYR A 97 19.67 -10.71 7.72
CA TYR A 97 19.64 -11.41 9.02
C TYR A 97 18.42 -11.02 9.86
N LYS A 98 17.74 -9.90 9.54
CA LYS A 98 16.50 -9.45 10.20
C LYS A 98 15.26 -9.99 9.48
N THR A 99 14.14 -9.95 10.20
CA THR A 99 12.81 -10.23 9.64
C THR A 99 12.14 -8.92 9.27
N PHE A 100 11.55 -8.88 8.07
CA PHE A 100 10.76 -7.76 7.57
C PHE A 100 9.28 -8.13 7.56
N TYR A 101 8.41 -7.14 7.59
CA TYR A 101 6.95 -7.34 7.58
C TYR A 101 6.33 -6.66 6.36
N GLY A 102 5.66 -7.46 5.52
CA GLY A 102 4.87 -7.01 4.38
C GLY A 102 3.42 -6.77 4.79
N LEU A 103 3.07 -5.50 4.99
CA LEU A 103 1.76 -5.07 5.46
C LEU A 103 0.88 -4.50 4.32
N ALA A 104 -0.38 -4.22 4.62
CA ALA A 104 -1.33 -3.62 3.67
C ALA A 104 -1.41 -4.40 2.34
N ASN A 105 -1.17 -3.76 1.19
CA ASN A 105 -1.26 -4.41 -0.12
C ASN A 105 -0.29 -5.60 -0.28
N TYR A 106 0.84 -5.63 0.43
CA TYR A 106 1.68 -6.83 0.44
C TYR A 106 0.88 -8.04 0.94
N PHE A 107 0.20 -7.89 2.08
CA PHE A 107 -0.68 -8.93 2.63
C PHE A 107 -1.89 -9.21 1.72
N TYR A 108 -2.62 -8.18 1.28
CA TYR A 108 -3.86 -8.39 0.52
C TYR A 108 -3.62 -9.06 -0.83
N ILE A 109 -2.53 -8.72 -1.51
CA ILE A 109 -2.14 -9.39 -2.76
C ILE A 109 -1.73 -10.84 -2.46
N ALA A 110 -0.87 -11.09 -1.47
CA ALA A 110 -0.48 -12.45 -1.09
C ALA A 110 -1.69 -13.32 -0.69
N ASN A 111 -2.66 -12.76 0.05
CA ASN A 111 -3.89 -13.44 0.42
C ASN A 111 -4.78 -13.71 -0.81
N GLY A 112 -4.90 -12.73 -1.69
CA GLY A 112 -5.62 -12.84 -2.95
C GLY A 112 -5.02 -13.82 -3.97
N LEU A 113 -3.74 -14.16 -3.80
CA LEU A 113 -3.02 -15.20 -4.53
C LEU A 113 -2.98 -16.54 -3.79
N HIS A 114 -3.71 -16.68 -2.68
CA HIS A 114 -3.78 -17.90 -1.84
C HIS A 114 -2.45 -18.31 -1.19
N LEU A 115 -1.51 -17.37 -1.05
CA LEU A 115 -0.23 -17.66 -0.40
C LEU A 115 -0.31 -17.60 1.12
N VAL A 116 -1.25 -16.81 1.67
CA VAL A 116 -1.44 -16.58 3.11
C VAL A 116 -2.93 -16.47 3.46
N GLY A 117 -3.38 -17.13 4.53
CA GLY A 117 -4.75 -17.05 5.04
C GLY A 117 -5.10 -15.69 5.66
N TRP A 118 -6.39 -15.40 5.82
CA TRP A 118 -6.90 -14.09 6.28
C TRP A 118 -6.44 -13.69 7.70
N SER A 119 -6.19 -14.70 8.54
CA SER A 119 -5.73 -14.57 9.93
C SER A 119 -4.32 -15.11 10.12
N GLU A 120 -3.62 -15.42 9.03
CA GLU A 120 -2.27 -15.98 9.08
C GLU A 120 -1.20 -14.90 8.94
N ALA A 121 -0.02 -15.23 9.46
CA ALA A 121 1.22 -14.53 9.19
C ALA A 121 2.21 -15.56 8.62
N LYS A 122 2.68 -15.35 7.39
CA LYS A 122 3.52 -16.33 6.70
C LYS A 122 4.72 -15.69 6.04
N LYS A 123 5.88 -16.36 6.14
CA LYS A 123 7.08 -15.98 5.39
C LYS A 123 6.96 -16.50 3.97
N LEU A 124 7.07 -15.61 3.00
CA LEU A 124 7.02 -15.95 1.58
C LEU A 124 8.32 -15.51 0.89
N SER A 125 8.73 -16.25 -0.12
CA SER A 125 9.85 -15.88 -0.98
C SER A 125 9.36 -15.13 -2.24
N PRO A 126 10.23 -14.33 -2.89
CA PRO A 126 9.92 -13.74 -4.19
C PRO A 126 9.48 -14.76 -5.24
N ALA A 127 10.08 -15.97 -5.27
CA ALA A 127 9.70 -17.02 -6.20
C ALA A 127 8.27 -17.52 -5.98
N GLU A 128 7.84 -17.74 -4.73
CA GLU A 128 6.47 -18.15 -4.39
C GLU A 128 5.45 -17.11 -4.85
N ILE A 129 5.79 -15.82 -4.70
CA ILE A 129 4.96 -14.70 -5.16
C ILE A 129 4.86 -14.70 -6.69
N LYS A 130 5.98 -14.85 -7.38
CA LYS A 130 6.04 -14.84 -8.84
C LYS A 130 5.21 -15.98 -9.43
N GLU A 131 5.40 -17.21 -8.95
CA GLU A 131 4.70 -18.40 -9.43
C GLU A 131 3.17 -18.27 -9.25
N ALA A 132 2.72 -17.88 -8.05
CA ALA A 132 1.30 -17.69 -7.78
C ALA A 132 0.70 -16.54 -8.61
N THR A 133 1.49 -15.50 -8.87
CA THR A 133 1.08 -14.39 -9.75
C THR A 133 0.90 -14.86 -11.19
N GLU A 134 1.87 -15.61 -11.72
CA GLU A 134 1.80 -16.17 -13.07
C GLU A 134 0.58 -17.06 -13.26
N ALA A 135 0.31 -17.94 -12.28
CA ALA A 135 -0.88 -18.77 -12.26
C ALA A 135 -2.18 -17.94 -12.21
N PHE A 136 -2.22 -16.85 -11.43
CA PHE A 136 -3.40 -15.98 -11.37
C PHE A 136 -3.62 -15.19 -12.67
N CYS A 137 -2.56 -14.66 -13.29
CA CYS A 137 -2.64 -13.90 -14.53
C CYS A 137 -3.22 -14.72 -15.69
N GLY A 138 -2.90 -16.02 -15.74
CA GLY A 138 -3.36 -16.94 -16.79
C GLY A 138 -4.84 -17.35 -16.70
N LYS A 139 -5.54 -17.01 -15.61
CA LYS A 139 -6.96 -17.36 -15.43
C LYS A 139 -7.87 -16.54 -16.36
N GLU A 140 -8.94 -17.17 -16.82
CA GLU A 140 -10.07 -16.48 -17.45
C GLU A 140 -10.86 -15.67 -16.40
N LEU A 141 -11.66 -14.69 -16.83
CA LEU A 141 -12.35 -13.76 -15.93
C LEU A 141 -13.18 -14.47 -14.84
N GLU A 142 -13.96 -15.49 -15.19
CA GLU A 142 -14.83 -16.17 -14.22
C GLU A 142 -14.03 -16.99 -13.21
N GLU A 143 -12.94 -17.63 -13.62
CA GLU A 143 -12.01 -18.33 -12.72
C GLU A 143 -11.29 -17.35 -11.78
N ALA A 144 -10.88 -16.20 -12.31
CA ALA A 144 -10.26 -15.13 -11.53
C ALA A 144 -11.25 -14.54 -10.52
N LYS A 145 -12.54 -14.39 -10.88
CA LYS A 145 -13.61 -14.01 -9.96
C LYS A 145 -13.86 -15.09 -8.92
N ALA A 146 -13.82 -16.37 -9.27
CA ALA A 146 -14.05 -17.47 -8.32
C ALA A 146 -12.87 -17.71 -7.36
N SER A 147 -11.67 -17.18 -7.67
CA SER A 147 -10.47 -17.42 -6.87
C SER A 147 -10.63 -17.12 -5.39
N SER A 148 -11.22 -15.98 -5.02
CA SER A 148 -11.38 -15.58 -3.61
C SER A 148 -12.70 -14.82 -3.37
N PRO A 149 -13.19 -14.80 -2.12
CA PRO A 149 -14.42 -14.09 -1.76
C PRO A 149 -14.29 -12.55 -1.84
N ALA A 150 -13.08 -12.03 -2.06
CA ALA A 150 -12.87 -10.59 -2.19
C ALA A 150 -13.63 -10.01 -3.41
N PRO A 151 -14.17 -8.78 -3.34
CA PRO A 151 -14.81 -8.14 -4.49
C PRO A 151 -13.87 -7.99 -5.69
N TRP A 152 -14.41 -8.08 -6.92
CA TRP A 152 -13.64 -7.98 -8.17
C TRP A 152 -12.81 -6.69 -8.27
N LYS A 153 -13.29 -5.58 -7.70
CA LYS A 153 -12.56 -4.30 -7.66
C LYS A 153 -11.17 -4.41 -7.03
N TYR A 154 -10.90 -5.43 -6.20
CA TYR A 154 -9.57 -5.72 -5.66
C TYR A 154 -8.84 -6.77 -6.52
N LYS A 155 -9.53 -7.88 -6.83
CA LYS A 155 -8.97 -9.03 -7.57
C LYS A 155 -8.41 -8.67 -8.94
N LYS A 156 -9.05 -7.73 -9.64
CA LYS A 156 -8.59 -7.24 -10.96
C LYS A 156 -7.16 -6.68 -10.96
N ARG A 157 -6.60 -6.39 -9.78
CA ARG A 157 -5.24 -5.87 -9.61
C ARG A 157 -4.24 -6.91 -9.10
N HIS A 158 -4.63 -8.16 -8.85
CA HIS A 158 -3.72 -9.16 -8.29
C HIS A 158 -2.62 -9.55 -9.28
N CYS A 159 -2.92 -9.67 -10.57
CA CYS A 159 -1.91 -9.94 -11.60
C CYS A 159 -0.83 -8.84 -11.65
N PHE A 160 -1.22 -7.57 -11.85
CA PHE A 160 -0.27 -6.45 -11.81
C PHE A 160 0.43 -6.33 -10.45
N GLY A 161 -0.34 -6.37 -9.36
CA GLY A 161 0.15 -6.16 -8.01
C GLY A 161 1.13 -7.24 -7.55
N GLY A 162 0.94 -8.48 -7.97
CA GLY A 162 1.86 -9.59 -7.70
C GLY A 162 3.21 -9.39 -8.38
N HIS A 163 3.21 -9.06 -9.68
CA HIS A 163 4.45 -8.77 -10.42
C HIS A 163 5.15 -7.52 -9.90
N PHE A 164 4.38 -6.47 -9.61
CA PHE A 164 4.91 -5.24 -9.04
C PHE A 164 5.56 -5.50 -7.67
N MET A 165 4.90 -6.25 -6.80
CA MET A 165 5.42 -6.67 -5.51
C MET A 165 6.70 -7.50 -5.64
N TYR A 166 6.72 -8.49 -6.55
CA TYR A 166 7.90 -9.29 -6.86
C TYR A 166 9.10 -8.41 -7.26
N HIS A 167 8.91 -7.49 -8.22
CA HIS A 167 9.99 -6.60 -8.68
C HIS A 167 10.46 -5.65 -7.60
N VAL A 168 9.58 -5.13 -6.74
CA VAL A 168 10.00 -4.32 -5.58
C VAL A 168 10.88 -5.13 -4.63
N LEU A 169 10.49 -6.36 -4.28
CA LEU A 169 11.27 -7.20 -3.39
C LEU A 169 12.64 -7.55 -3.98
N LYS A 170 12.71 -7.85 -5.27
CA LYS A 170 13.96 -8.06 -6.00
C LYS A 170 14.87 -6.85 -5.95
N ASN A 171 14.32 -5.65 -6.18
CA ASN A 171 15.07 -4.39 -6.14
C ASN A 171 15.44 -3.92 -4.72
N TYR A 172 14.84 -4.50 -3.69
CA TYR A 172 15.29 -4.35 -2.30
C TYR A 172 16.42 -5.34 -1.93
N GLY A 173 16.77 -6.26 -2.83
CA GLY A 173 17.87 -7.20 -2.65
C GLY A 173 17.47 -8.57 -2.09
N PHE A 174 16.17 -8.88 -1.99
CA PHE A 174 15.72 -10.21 -1.58
C PHE A 174 15.99 -11.25 -2.68
N LYS A 175 16.60 -12.39 -2.32
CA LYS A 175 16.88 -13.49 -3.26
C LYS A 175 15.62 -14.33 -3.53
N GLU A 176 15.58 -15.05 -4.65
CA GLU A 176 14.38 -15.81 -5.10
C GLU A 176 13.82 -16.78 -4.05
N GLY A 177 14.68 -17.51 -3.36
CA GLY A 177 14.28 -18.48 -2.32
C GLY A 177 14.23 -17.89 -0.91
N GLU A 178 14.48 -16.60 -0.74
CA GLU A 178 14.66 -16.01 0.58
C GLU A 178 13.32 -15.70 1.27
N ARG A 179 13.07 -16.36 2.40
CA ARG A 179 11.85 -16.20 3.20
C ARG A 179 12.08 -15.28 4.41
N LYS A 180 12.38 -13.99 4.16
CA LYS A 180 12.65 -12.99 5.21
C LYS A 180 11.53 -11.99 5.45
N VAL A 181 10.53 -11.97 4.57
CA VAL A 181 9.38 -11.08 4.67
C VAL A 181 8.17 -11.87 5.18
N VAL A 182 7.65 -11.48 6.33
CA VAL A 182 6.42 -12.00 6.92
C VAL A 182 5.24 -11.17 6.40
N PHE A 183 4.34 -11.81 5.68
CA PHE A 183 3.12 -11.20 5.18
C PHE A 183 2.03 -11.39 6.22
N ALA A 184 1.52 -10.29 6.77
CA ALA A 184 0.55 -10.32 7.86
C ALA A 184 -0.40 -9.13 7.80
N ARG A 185 -1.67 -9.36 8.13
CA ARG A 185 -2.66 -8.30 8.34
C ARG A 185 -2.61 -7.76 9.76
N LYS A 186 -2.36 -8.65 10.71
CA LYS A 186 -2.33 -8.39 12.14
C LYS A 186 -1.10 -9.04 12.74
N LEU A 187 -0.53 -8.37 13.73
CA LEU A 187 0.54 -8.88 14.59
C LEU A 187 -0.04 -8.94 16.01
N ASP A 188 -0.04 -10.13 16.61
CA ASP A 188 -0.60 -10.37 17.94
C ASP A 188 -2.05 -9.85 18.11
N GLY A 189 -2.88 -10.10 17.09
CA GLY A 189 -4.30 -9.69 17.07
C GLY A 189 -4.53 -8.20 16.78
N LYS A 190 -3.47 -7.38 16.74
CA LYS A 190 -3.52 -5.94 16.49
C LYS A 190 -3.20 -5.62 15.03
N SER A 191 -3.90 -4.66 14.45
CA SER A 191 -3.57 -4.16 13.11
C SER A 191 -2.20 -3.49 13.16
N ALA A 192 -1.28 -3.94 12.28
CA ALA A 192 0.02 -3.31 12.13
C ALA A 192 -0.13 -2.12 11.18
N ASP A 193 -0.15 -0.91 11.75
CA ASP A 193 -0.37 0.33 11.02
C ASP A 193 0.44 1.49 11.64
N TRP A 194 0.76 2.50 10.84
CA TRP A 194 1.54 3.66 11.26
C TRP A 194 0.82 4.49 12.33
N THR A 195 -0.51 4.43 12.36
CA THR A 195 -1.35 5.17 13.32
C THR A 195 -1.07 4.80 14.77
N LEU A 196 -0.86 3.50 15.05
CA LEU A 196 -0.49 3.05 16.40
C LEU A 196 0.89 3.57 16.80
N GLY A 197 1.86 3.54 15.87
CA GLY A 197 3.20 4.06 16.09
C GLY A 197 3.19 5.56 16.36
N ALA A 198 2.41 6.33 15.59
CA ALA A 198 2.24 7.76 15.80
C ALA A 198 1.62 8.06 17.17
N ALA A 199 0.53 7.37 17.54
CA ALA A 199 -0.09 7.55 18.85
C ALA A 199 0.87 7.26 20.01
N LEU A 200 1.68 6.20 19.92
CA LEU A 200 2.70 5.88 20.92
C LEU A 200 3.80 6.94 20.96
N TYR A 201 4.25 7.43 19.82
CA TYR A 201 5.26 8.49 19.74
C TYR A 201 4.79 9.76 20.44
N GLU A 202 3.59 10.25 20.10
CA GLU A 202 3.01 11.46 20.69
C GLU A 202 2.73 11.31 22.19
N THR A 203 2.28 10.13 22.64
CA THR A 203 1.89 9.95 24.06
C THR A 203 3.05 9.61 24.99
N GLN A 204 4.08 8.91 24.50
CA GLN A 204 5.17 8.40 25.35
C GLN A 204 6.49 9.13 25.13
N TYR A 205 6.78 9.57 23.89
CA TYR A 205 8.08 10.11 23.52
C TYR A 205 8.07 11.62 23.30
N MET A 206 6.88 12.23 23.11
CA MET A 206 6.68 13.68 23.08
C MET A 206 5.42 14.09 23.87
N PRO A 207 5.34 13.78 25.18
CA PRO A 207 4.14 14.09 25.95
C PRO A 207 3.91 15.60 25.99
N VAL A 208 2.80 16.06 25.39
CA VAL A 208 2.32 17.43 25.58
C VAL A 208 1.79 17.53 27.00
N VAL A 209 2.62 18.06 27.91
CA VAL A 209 2.17 18.40 29.26
C VAL A 209 1.33 19.67 29.15
N LEU A 210 0.02 19.51 28.92
CA LEU A 210 -0.93 20.60 29.07
C LEU A 210 -1.02 20.94 30.56
N SER A 211 -0.26 21.95 30.99
CA SER A 211 -0.45 22.60 32.28
C SER A 211 -1.85 23.22 32.30
N SER A 212 -2.83 22.41 32.68
CA SER A 212 -4.22 22.81 32.83
C SER A 212 -4.55 22.89 34.32
N ARG A 213 -3.79 23.71 35.04
CA ARG A 213 -4.28 24.36 36.25
C ARG A 213 -3.74 25.79 36.26
N PRO A 214 -4.57 26.82 36.01
CA PRO A 214 -4.31 28.09 36.66
C PRO A 214 -4.20 27.77 38.14
N THR A 215 -3.13 28.27 38.77
CA THR A 215 -3.00 28.32 40.22
C THR A 215 -4.38 28.69 40.81
N PRO A 216 -4.93 27.95 41.80
CA PRO A 216 -6.13 28.40 42.47
C PRO A 216 -5.91 29.85 42.86
N CYS A 217 -6.75 30.77 42.37
CA CYS A 217 -6.70 32.14 42.86
C CYS A 217 -6.92 32.04 44.37
N GLU A 218 -5.89 32.39 45.16
CA GLU A 218 -6.05 32.56 46.60
C GLU A 218 -7.02 33.73 46.79
N CYS A 219 -8.30 33.41 46.94
CA CYS A 219 -9.27 34.34 47.46
C CYS A 219 -8.94 34.55 48.94
N ASN A 220 -8.03 35.48 49.22
CA ASN A 220 -7.90 36.07 50.55
C ASN A 220 -9.15 36.96 50.76
N GLY A 221 -10.26 36.30 51.07
CA GLY A 221 -11.56 36.92 51.28
C GLY A 221 -11.63 37.58 52.65
N THR A 222 -11.34 38.88 52.70
CA THR A 222 -12.07 39.81 53.57
C THR A 222 -12.64 40.93 52.70
N GLY A 223 -13.79 40.66 52.08
CA GLY A 223 -14.52 41.64 51.28
C GLY A 223 -15.82 41.04 50.75
N PRO A 224 -16.97 41.72 50.89
CA PRO A 224 -18.27 41.08 50.76
C PRO A 224 -18.62 40.80 49.30
N ALA A 225 -19.40 39.73 49.13
CA ALA A 225 -20.02 39.34 47.89
C ALA A 225 -20.82 40.50 47.27
N SER A 226 -20.63 40.72 45.97
CA SER A 226 -21.57 41.46 45.14
C SER A 226 -21.87 40.64 43.89
N ASP A 227 -23.16 40.49 43.64
CA ASP A 227 -23.82 39.56 42.74
C ASP A 227 -23.51 39.72 41.24
N ALA A 228 -23.93 38.67 40.52
CA ALA A 228 -24.49 38.68 39.16
C ALA A 228 -23.44 38.50 38.03
N VAL A 229 -23.62 37.72 36.95
CA VAL A 229 -24.76 37.07 36.29
C VAL A 229 -24.17 35.94 35.42
N GLY A 230 -24.88 34.83 35.20
CA GLY A 230 -24.55 33.96 34.06
C GLY A 230 -25.16 32.56 34.04
N ALA A 231 -26.49 32.47 34.09
CA ALA A 231 -27.20 31.21 33.88
C ALA A 231 -26.96 30.66 32.45
N TRP A 232 -26.49 29.43 32.35
CA TRP A 232 -26.62 28.62 31.13
C TRP A 232 -27.54 27.44 31.45
N ALA A 233 -28.82 27.62 31.15
CA ALA A 233 -29.80 26.54 31.18
C ALA A 233 -29.57 25.63 29.96
N ALA A 234 -29.46 24.33 30.23
CA ALA A 234 -29.36 23.28 29.24
C ALA A 234 -30.66 23.16 28.42
N GLY A 235 -30.59 23.48 27.13
CA GLY A 235 -31.66 23.20 26.18
C GLY A 235 -31.56 21.78 25.64
N ALA A 236 -32.45 20.91 26.10
CA ALA A 236 -32.80 19.66 25.44
C ALA A 236 -33.54 19.96 24.12
N GLY A 237 -33.05 19.42 23.00
CA GLY A 237 -33.75 19.48 21.72
C GLY A 237 -34.87 18.42 21.64
N PRO A 238 -36.05 18.74 21.09
CA PRO A 238 -37.08 17.75 20.86
C PRO A 238 -36.94 17.05 19.50
N ARG A 239 -37.55 15.86 19.50
CA ARG A 239 -37.87 14.89 18.44
C ARG A 239 -38.14 15.46 17.05
#